data_AF-A0A1J4MF49-F1
#
_entry.id   AF-A0A1J4MF49-F1
#
_cell.length_a   1.000
_cell.length_b   1.000
_cell.length_c   1.000
_cell.angle_alpha   90.00
_cell.angle_beta   90.00
_cell.angle_gamma   90.00
#
_symmetry.space_group_name_H-M   'P 1'
#
loop_
_entity.id
_entity.type
_entity.pdbx_description
1 polymer ?
#
loop_
_entity_poly.entity_id
_entity_poly.type
_entity_poly.pdbx_seq_one_letter_code
_entity_poly.pdbx_strand_id
1 'polypeptide(L)'
;MSSIVDVDINGCHKILQWYKVQSYGDKPSPRSLHTANVVGDSMYIFGGYDGRNRINSLLKFDFNSSKWTDLNISHIKSPLPEPRDRHASAVYKDCIYIFGGHNGTEELNDIWWYNTNNYTWNTISEACSSSRGCPSPRHSHSCFVFEKYIYIFGGNDGRYLNDMWRFDTEEKVWDMINYNHPIPDVTTNSILNDDIFTSPGVTMLHQYVIPTIRWRTACAVKSDQMYLFGGHDGDMHLRDFYVFNLKDHYWEEIPCTKDTPIARDSHSMIECGDVLWLFGGSSRGHPRNDLYCFPLKDKVWKLVKPNTYSIANISNKSISLLPSMSSSSSLCYTSENLTSNFTSEVYDNSTYIKPPKARFCHTMAIHNFTLYIFGGYDGQDRLNDFIAIDLYNKLYIDIPVSTLNKDLKGLLNDKNTADIIFQLDDGSQINAHRAIITVRNHILRLLITNCSKQDRIQQFDQNSFLVVPLQEISKDILLMVLEYLYTDQVELLMNLDAESTNASVHHSDSDYLTKVTQLFLAADKFGIVRLQRMCESYMIRFIDCNNAAILLNIADIHSSVTLKEAALNFILKNFDNVTKTKQFEAVAKSNVELILEIMQRR
;
A
#
# COMPACT_ATOMS: atom_id res chain seq x y z
N MET A 1 8.72 8.85 -7.47
CA MET A 1 8.99 7.80 -6.45
C MET A 1 7.70 7.05 -6.21
N SER A 2 7.77 5.71 -6.16
CA SER A 2 6.64 4.80 -5.90
C SER A 2 6.13 4.98 -4.46
N SER A 3 4.82 4.82 -4.23
CA SER A 3 4.23 4.71 -2.88
C SER A 3 4.67 3.43 -2.15
N ILE A 4 5.14 2.46 -2.94
CA ILE A 4 5.63 1.17 -2.49
C ILE A 4 7.14 1.28 -2.22
N VAL A 5 7.55 0.75 -1.08
CA VAL A 5 8.94 0.68 -0.65
C VAL A 5 9.28 -0.77 -0.24
N ASP A 6 10.54 -1.16 -0.33
CA ASP A 6 10.99 -2.50 -0.01
C ASP A 6 12.24 -2.52 0.87
N VAL A 7 12.36 -3.56 1.69
CA VAL A 7 13.54 -3.83 2.52
C VAL A 7 13.64 -5.31 2.84
N ASP A 8 14.85 -5.86 2.80
CA ASP A 8 15.13 -7.23 3.27
C ASP A 8 15.40 -7.22 4.78
N ILE A 9 14.57 -7.90 5.57
CA ILE A 9 14.73 -8.07 7.01
C ILE A 9 14.90 -9.56 7.30
N ASN A 10 16.05 -9.96 7.84
CA ASN A 10 16.38 -11.34 8.19
C ASN A 10 16.19 -12.35 7.04
N GLY A 11 16.41 -11.96 5.78
CA GLY A 11 16.23 -12.81 4.60
C GLY A 11 14.81 -12.80 4.01
N CYS A 12 13.91 -11.97 4.55
CA CYS A 12 12.55 -11.79 4.07
C CYS A 12 12.39 -10.40 3.44
N HIS A 13 12.09 -10.35 2.14
CA HIS A 13 11.73 -9.09 1.47
C HIS A 13 10.36 -8.61 1.94
N LYS A 14 10.33 -7.49 2.66
CA LYS A 14 9.11 -6.77 3.01
C LYS A 14 8.77 -5.74 1.96
N ILE A 15 7.56 -5.81 1.42
CA ILE A 15 6.97 -4.77 0.56
C ILE A 15 6.00 -3.98 1.42
N LEU A 16 6.24 -2.69 1.53
CA LEU A 16 5.47 -1.77 2.38
C LEU A 16 4.89 -0.66 1.51
N GLN A 17 3.78 -0.06 1.94
CA GLN A 17 3.13 0.98 1.17
C GLN A 17 2.66 2.13 2.05
N TRP A 18 3.00 3.35 1.64
CA TRP A 18 2.54 4.57 2.30
C TRP A 18 1.12 4.92 1.90
N TYR A 19 0.30 5.29 2.88
CA TYR A 19 -1.04 5.81 2.66
C TYR A 19 -1.36 6.97 3.59
N LYS A 20 -2.29 7.82 3.15
CA LYS A 20 -2.85 8.89 3.96
C LYS A 20 -3.97 8.32 4.82
N VAL A 21 -3.91 8.57 6.12
CA VAL A 21 -4.94 8.13 7.06
C VAL A 21 -6.17 9.01 6.89
N GLN A 22 -7.25 8.41 6.41
CA GLN A 22 -8.54 9.09 6.33
C GLN A 22 -9.08 9.27 7.75
N SER A 23 -9.46 10.50 8.06
CA SER A 23 -9.94 10.87 9.40
C SER A 23 -10.89 12.06 9.30
N TYR A 24 -11.73 12.25 10.31
CA TYR A 24 -12.67 13.36 10.43
C TYR A 24 -12.76 13.85 11.88
N GLY A 25 -13.58 14.87 12.14
CA GLY A 25 -13.69 15.49 13.47
C GLY A 25 -12.69 16.63 13.67
N ASP A 26 -12.26 16.83 14.92
CA ASP A 26 -11.44 17.97 15.36
C ASP A 26 -9.96 17.76 14.98
N LYS A 27 -9.66 17.82 13.68
CA LYS A 27 -8.30 17.55 13.18
C LYS A 27 -7.28 18.52 13.78
N PRO A 28 -6.10 18.03 14.22
CA PRO A 28 -5.09 18.93 14.75
C PRO A 28 -4.59 19.90 13.68
N SER A 29 -4.37 21.15 14.09
CA SER A 29 -3.72 22.18 13.26
C SER A 29 -2.27 21.81 12.92
N PRO A 30 -1.70 22.41 11.86
CA PRO A 30 -0.27 22.28 11.53
C PRO A 30 0.61 22.55 12.74
N ARG A 31 1.47 21.59 13.09
CA ARG A 31 2.31 21.69 14.28
C ARG A 31 3.57 20.83 14.19
N SER A 32 4.56 21.25 14.96
CA SER A 32 5.83 20.54 15.16
C SER A 32 6.18 20.54 16.66
N LEU A 33 7.16 19.75 17.08
CA LEU A 33 7.69 19.77 18.47
C LEU A 33 6.62 19.38 19.52
N HIS A 34 5.61 18.63 19.09
CA HIS A 34 4.56 18.06 19.92
C HIS A 34 4.93 16.61 20.27
N THR A 35 4.14 15.98 21.13
CA THR A 35 4.25 14.54 21.41
C THR A 35 3.02 13.79 20.92
N ALA A 36 3.20 12.51 20.60
CA ALA A 36 2.11 11.60 20.26
C ALA A 36 2.29 10.27 20.98
N ASN A 37 1.22 9.77 21.60
CA ASN A 37 1.25 8.61 22.48
C ASN A 37 0.07 7.70 22.19
N VAL A 38 0.27 6.39 22.18
CA VAL A 38 -0.82 5.42 21.98
C VAL A 38 -1.18 4.79 23.32
N VAL A 39 -2.47 4.80 23.66
CA VAL A 39 -3.04 4.15 24.84
C VAL A 39 -4.29 3.39 24.39
N GLY A 40 -4.25 2.05 24.48
CA GLY A 40 -5.28 1.19 23.90
C GLY A 40 -5.46 1.43 22.40
N ASP A 41 -6.72 1.55 21.96
CA ASP A 41 -7.08 1.84 20.56
C ASP A 41 -7.21 3.35 20.29
N SER A 42 -6.34 4.16 20.90
CA SER A 42 -6.35 5.60 20.68
C SER A 42 -4.96 6.21 20.70
N MET A 43 -4.75 7.16 19.79
CA MET A 43 -3.57 8.01 19.73
C MET A 43 -3.90 9.39 20.29
N TYR A 44 -3.01 9.92 21.13
CA TYR A 44 -3.17 11.20 21.81
C TYR A 44 -2.04 12.12 21.41
N ILE A 45 -2.37 13.32 20.93
CA ILE A 45 -1.41 14.38 20.58
C ILE A 45 -1.53 15.51 21.59
N PHE A 46 -0.39 15.93 22.14
CA PHE A 46 -0.35 17.06 23.07
C PHE A 46 0.69 18.11 22.65
N GLY A 47 0.25 19.37 22.76
CA GLY A 47 1.07 20.56 22.65
C GLY A 47 1.74 20.79 21.29
N GLY A 48 2.93 21.39 21.33
CA GLY A 48 3.74 21.75 20.17
C GLY A 48 3.69 23.23 19.80
N TYR A 49 4.19 23.52 18.60
CA TYR A 49 4.29 24.88 18.05
C TYR A 49 3.68 24.94 16.64
N ASP A 50 2.70 25.84 16.43
CA ASP A 50 2.03 26.03 15.14
C ASP A 50 2.76 27.01 14.20
N GLY A 51 3.85 27.62 14.66
CA GLY A 51 4.58 28.67 13.93
C GLY A 51 4.35 30.08 14.46
N ARG A 52 3.40 30.25 15.38
CA ARG A 52 3.11 31.50 16.08
C ARG A 52 3.05 31.29 17.59
N ASN A 53 2.25 30.34 18.03
CA ASN A 53 1.93 30.07 19.42
C ASN A 53 2.36 28.66 19.84
N ARG A 54 2.72 28.54 21.11
CA ARG A 54 2.78 27.23 21.78
C ARG A 54 1.36 26.78 22.05
N ILE A 55 1.16 25.47 22.05
CA ILE A 55 -0.16 24.85 22.13
C ILE A 55 -0.23 23.98 23.39
N ASN A 56 -1.41 23.86 24.02
CA ASN A 56 -1.73 22.88 25.08
C ASN A 56 -2.99 22.05 24.77
N SER A 57 -3.43 22.02 23.50
CA SER A 57 -4.54 21.17 23.07
C SER A 57 -4.17 19.69 23.23
N LEU A 58 -5.03 18.91 23.90
CA LEU A 58 -4.97 17.45 23.90
C LEU A 58 -6.00 16.90 22.91
N LEU A 59 -5.54 16.30 21.82
CA LEU A 59 -6.41 15.68 20.82
C LEU A 59 -6.31 14.17 20.88
N LYS A 60 -7.45 13.49 20.77
CA LYS A 60 -7.54 12.03 20.70
C LYS A 60 -7.99 11.61 19.31
N PHE A 61 -7.23 10.72 18.68
CA PHE A 61 -7.64 9.95 17.51
C PHE A 61 -8.03 8.54 17.95
N ASP A 62 -9.25 8.13 17.63
CA ASP A 62 -9.74 6.78 17.87
C ASP A 62 -9.53 5.94 16.60
N PHE A 63 -8.72 4.86 16.71
CA PHE A 63 -8.35 4.05 15.54
C PHE A 63 -9.54 3.29 14.95
N ASN A 64 -10.52 2.90 15.76
CA ASN A 64 -11.68 2.12 15.33
C ASN A 64 -12.67 2.98 14.53
N SER A 65 -12.90 4.21 14.98
CA SER A 65 -13.85 5.15 14.36
C SER A 65 -13.20 6.13 13.39
N SER A 66 -11.87 6.19 13.34
CA SER A 66 -11.09 7.14 12.54
C SER A 66 -11.43 8.61 12.82
N LYS A 67 -11.78 8.91 14.08
CA LYS A 67 -12.26 10.24 14.51
C LYS A 67 -11.24 10.94 15.41
N TRP A 68 -10.94 12.19 15.09
CA TRP A 68 -10.29 13.13 15.99
C TRP A 68 -11.32 13.83 16.89
N THR A 69 -10.99 13.96 18.18
CA THR A 69 -11.77 14.66 19.19
C THR A 69 -10.86 15.56 20.01
N ASP A 70 -11.22 16.83 20.16
CA ASP A 70 -10.54 17.75 21.08
C ASP A 70 -11.01 17.49 22.52
N LEU A 71 -10.10 16.99 23.36
CA LEU A 71 -10.38 16.68 24.75
C LEU A 71 -10.40 17.91 25.66
N ASN A 72 -9.80 19.02 25.22
CA ASN A 72 -9.84 20.27 25.97
C ASN A 72 -11.22 20.94 25.89
N ILE A 73 -12.03 20.68 24.85
CA ILE A 73 -13.39 21.24 24.73
C ILE A 73 -14.40 20.38 25.49
N SER A 74 -14.18 19.07 25.53
CA SER A 74 -15.15 18.10 26.05
C SER A 74 -15.03 17.84 27.56
N HIS A 75 -13.86 18.04 28.17
CA HIS A 75 -13.59 17.60 29.55
C HIS A 75 -12.76 18.60 30.38
N ILE A 76 -13.02 19.91 30.31
CA ILE A 76 -12.30 20.93 31.10
C ILE A 76 -12.44 20.65 32.60
N LYS A 77 -11.48 19.92 33.17
CA LYS A 77 -11.24 19.83 34.61
C LYS A 77 -9.85 20.39 34.85
N SER A 78 -9.80 21.62 35.34
CA SER A 78 -8.59 22.25 35.88
C SER A 78 -8.05 21.39 37.03
N PRO A 79 -6.71 21.30 37.22
CA PRO A 79 -5.64 22.04 36.56
C PRO A 79 -5.20 21.47 35.19
N LEU A 80 -4.70 22.34 34.30
CA LEU A 80 -4.20 21.98 32.95
C LEU A 80 -2.73 22.40 32.78
N PRO A 81 -1.91 21.64 32.03
CA PRO A 81 -0.57 22.09 31.69
C PRO A 81 -0.59 23.34 30.80
N GLU A 82 0.37 24.23 31.02
CA GLU A 82 0.58 25.41 30.17
C GLU A 82 0.91 25.04 28.71
N PRO A 83 0.61 25.93 27.74
CA PRO A 83 1.06 25.79 26.35
C PRO A 83 2.57 25.61 26.26
N ARG A 84 3.01 24.55 25.57
CA ARG A 84 4.43 24.18 25.52
C ARG A 84 4.82 23.45 24.23
N ASP A 85 6.05 23.67 23.78
CA ASP A 85 6.71 22.88 22.75
C ASP A 85 7.95 22.16 23.33
N ARG A 86 8.55 21.24 22.58
CA ARG A 86 9.82 20.56 22.94
C ARG A 86 9.79 19.80 24.27
N HIS A 87 8.60 19.55 24.83
CA HIS A 87 8.43 18.64 25.95
C HIS A 87 8.61 17.20 25.43
N ALA A 88 8.82 16.27 26.35
CA ALA A 88 8.81 14.86 26.03
C ALA A 88 7.74 14.15 26.85
N SER A 89 7.29 13.00 26.35
CA SER A 89 6.22 12.23 26.97
C SER A 89 6.48 10.74 26.88
N ALA A 90 5.90 9.99 27.80
CA ALA A 90 5.86 8.55 27.76
C ALA A 90 4.56 8.03 28.36
N VAL A 91 4.18 6.81 27.99
CA VAL A 91 2.98 6.14 28.49
C VAL A 91 3.36 5.12 29.54
N TYR A 92 2.68 5.15 30.69
CA TYR A 92 2.71 4.06 31.65
C TYR A 92 1.29 3.72 32.09
N LYS A 93 0.88 2.46 31.90
CA LYS A 93 -0.53 2.03 32.05
C LYS A 93 -1.45 2.93 31.21
N ASP A 94 -2.52 3.44 31.79
CA ASP A 94 -3.51 4.32 31.15
C ASP A 94 -3.20 5.81 31.35
N CYS A 95 -1.93 6.15 31.58
CA CYS A 95 -1.50 7.52 31.86
C CYS A 95 -0.43 7.97 30.86
N ILE A 96 -0.62 9.17 30.30
CA ILE A 96 0.36 9.85 29.45
C ILE A 96 1.11 10.86 30.32
N TYR A 97 2.38 10.60 30.61
CA TYR A 97 3.24 11.48 31.38
C TYR A 97 3.95 12.47 30.46
N ILE A 98 4.09 13.72 30.90
CA ILE A 98 4.71 14.83 30.17
C ILE A 98 5.67 15.53 31.11
N PHE A 99 6.89 15.74 30.65
CA PHE A 99 7.92 16.45 31.42
C PHE A 99 8.51 17.60 30.62
N GLY A 100 8.67 18.73 31.31
CA GLY A 100 9.39 19.91 30.84
C GLY A 100 8.85 20.52 29.55
N GLY A 101 9.77 20.97 28.70
CA GLY A 101 9.47 21.74 27.49
C GLY A 101 9.74 23.24 27.69
N HIS A 102 9.22 24.06 26.77
CA HIS A 102 9.38 25.52 26.82
C HIS A 102 8.04 26.20 26.57
N ASN A 103 7.60 27.08 27.49
CA ASN A 103 6.29 27.74 27.40
C ASN A 103 6.28 28.98 26.50
N GLY A 104 7.46 29.53 26.19
CA GLY A 104 7.62 30.75 25.42
C GLY A 104 8.48 31.79 26.13
N THR A 105 8.63 31.64 27.44
CA THR A 105 9.45 32.50 28.30
C THR A 105 10.58 31.74 28.96
N GLU A 106 10.32 30.53 29.43
CA GLU A 106 11.30 29.72 30.18
C GLU A 106 11.19 28.22 29.86
N GLU A 107 12.28 27.50 30.16
CA GLU A 107 12.30 26.05 30.26
C GLU A 107 11.50 25.59 31.49
N LEU A 108 10.84 24.44 31.36
CA LEU A 108 9.99 23.88 32.41
C LEU A 108 10.63 22.61 33.00
N ASN A 109 10.36 22.34 34.28
CA ASN A 109 10.69 21.09 34.98
C ASN A 109 9.48 20.44 35.65
N ASP A 110 8.27 20.88 35.32
CA ASP A 110 7.05 20.28 35.85
C ASP A 110 6.78 18.92 35.20
N ILE A 111 6.13 18.04 35.96
CA ILE A 111 5.61 16.77 35.46
C ILE A 111 4.09 16.78 35.53
N TRP A 112 3.47 16.44 34.42
CA TRP A 112 2.02 16.27 34.28
C TRP A 112 1.72 14.86 33.83
N TRP A 113 0.55 14.35 34.19
CA TRP A 113 0.04 13.16 33.53
C TRP A 113 -1.46 13.21 33.32
N TYR A 114 -1.86 12.76 32.14
CA TYR A 114 -3.26 12.64 31.74
C TYR A 114 -3.70 11.19 31.90
N ASN A 115 -4.74 10.96 32.71
CA ASN A 115 -5.34 9.64 32.88
C ASN A 115 -6.45 9.45 31.84
N THR A 116 -6.29 8.47 30.95
CA THR A 116 -7.20 8.23 29.83
C THR A 116 -8.50 7.54 30.23
N ASN A 117 -8.60 6.99 31.45
CA ASN A 117 -9.79 6.31 31.96
C ASN A 117 -10.80 7.30 32.56
N ASN A 118 -10.32 8.27 33.34
CA ASN A 118 -11.18 9.25 34.03
C ASN A 118 -11.12 10.66 33.41
N TYR A 119 -10.31 10.83 32.37
CA TYR A 119 -10.14 12.07 31.61
C TYR A 119 -9.65 13.25 32.47
N THR A 120 -8.72 13.00 33.41
CA THR A 120 -8.16 14.05 34.27
C THR A 120 -6.67 14.26 34.09
N TRP A 121 -6.28 15.54 34.16
CA TRP A 121 -4.90 15.94 34.33
C TRP A 121 -4.53 15.94 35.81
N ASN A 122 -3.29 15.54 36.09
CA ASN A 122 -2.72 15.51 37.41
C ASN A 122 -1.28 16.03 37.34
N THR A 123 -0.81 16.58 38.45
CA THR A 123 0.56 17.07 38.62
C THR A 123 0.96 16.96 40.09
N ILE A 124 2.23 17.17 40.39
CA ILE A 124 2.74 17.32 41.75
C ILE A 124 3.14 18.78 41.98
N SER A 125 2.67 19.37 43.07
CA SER A 125 2.92 20.78 43.41
C SER A 125 4.38 21.05 43.78
N GLU A 126 5.12 20.04 44.23
CA GLU A 126 6.51 20.19 44.69
C GLU A 126 7.37 18.97 44.31
N ALA A 127 7.70 18.83 43.02
CA ALA A 127 8.57 17.74 42.53
C ALA A 127 9.96 17.70 43.21
N CYS A 128 10.41 18.82 43.79
CA CYS A 128 11.74 18.99 44.37
C CYS A 128 11.77 18.99 45.91
N SER A 129 10.68 18.61 46.59
CA SER A 129 10.65 18.53 48.07
C SER A 129 11.32 17.28 48.64
N SER A 130 11.81 16.38 47.78
CA SER A 130 12.59 15.22 48.21
C SER A 130 14.09 15.58 48.33
N SER A 131 14.77 15.02 49.32
CA SER A 131 16.23 15.15 49.50
C SER A 131 17.06 14.57 48.35
N ARG A 132 16.42 13.96 47.35
CA ARG A 132 17.04 13.26 46.21
C ARG A 132 17.24 14.16 44.98
N GLY A 133 16.71 15.39 45.00
CA GLY A 133 16.79 16.34 43.89
C GLY A 133 15.76 16.08 42.79
N CYS A 134 15.84 16.87 41.72
CA CYS A 134 14.95 16.82 40.57
C CYS A 134 15.73 17.27 39.31
N PRO A 135 15.30 16.88 38.10
CA PRO A 135 15.95 17.34 36.88
C PRO A 135 15.81 18.85 36.70
N SER A 136 16.82 19.49 36.12
CA SER A 136 16.78 20.91 35.76
C SER A 136 15.67 21.21 34.74
N PRO A 137 15.11 22.44 34.74
CA PRO A 137 14.17 22.87 33.70
C PRO A 137 14.79 22.73 32.32
N ARG A 138 14.15 21.95 31.44
CA ARG A 138 14.77 21.55 30.18
C ARG A 138 13.76 21.25 29.09
N HIS A 139 14.26 21.30 27.86
CA HIS A 139 13.48 20.96 26.68
C HIS A 139 14.28 20.04 25.73
N SER A 140 13.61 19.45 24.74
CA SER A 140 14.22 18.62 23.69
C SER A 140 15.07 17.44 24.19
N HIS A 141 14.76 16.96 25.40
CA HIS A 141 15.26 15.70 25.94
C HIS A 141 14.46 14.54 25.34
N SER A 142 14.98 13.32 25.46
CA SER A 142 14.23 12.11 25.15
C SER A 142 13.49 11.63 26.39
N CYS A 143 12.35 10.97 26.20
CA CYS A 143 11.57 10.38 27.28
C CYS A 143 11.08 9.00 26.88
N PHE A 144 11.13 8.05 27.80
CA PHE A 144 10.71 6.67 27.58
C PHE A 144 10.28 6.01 28.89
N VAL A 145 9.61 4.87 28.80
CA VAL A 145 9.15 4.09 29.94
C VAL A 145 9.94 2.79 30.07
N PHE A 146 10.27 2.40 31.29
CA PHE A 146 10.71 1.05 31.63
C PHE A 146 10.18 0.67 33.01
N GLU A 147 9.46 -0.45 33.07
CA GLU A 147 8.69 -0.86 34.24
C GLU A 147 7.75 0.28 34.70
N LYS A 148 7.82 0.67 35.98
CA LYS A 148 7.03 1.76 36.55
C LYS A 148 7.67 3.14 36.46
N TYR A 149 8.80 3.25 35.77
CA TYR A 149 9.61 4.45 35.76
C TYR A 149 9.52 5.19 34.44
N ILE A 150 9.37 6.52 34.52
CA ILE A 150 9.49 7.42 33.37
C ILE A 150 10.91 7.96 33.35
N TYR A 151 11.67 7.64 32.32
CA TYR A 151 13.04 8.09 32.15
C TYR A 151 13.10 9.32 31.25
N ILE A 152 14.03 10.22 31.55
CA ILE A 152 14.45 11.30 30.66
C ILE A 152 15.96 11.26 30.45
N PHE A 153 16.40 11.63 29.25
CA PHE A 153 17.83 11.66 28.90
C PHE A 153 18.19 12.91 28.10
N GLY A 154 19.26 13.58 28.51
CA GLY A 154 19.85 14.73 27.84
C GLY A 154 18.92 15.94 27.78
N GLY A 155 18.95 16.66 26.66
CA GLY A 155 18.19 17.89 26.42
C GLY A 155 19.01 19.15 26.61
N ASN A 156 18.32 20.28 26.79
CA ASN A 156 18.92 21.60 26.97
C ASN A 156 18.22 22.36 28.11
N ASP A 157 18.99 22.85 29.08
CA ASP A 157 18.58 23.70 30.21
C ASP A 157 19.26 25.09 30.19
N GLY A 158 19.73 25.51 29.01
CA GLY A 158 20.73 26.55 28.84
C GLY A 158 22.13 25.97 28.60
N ARG A 159 22.33 24.68 28.92
CA ARG A 159 23.47 23.85 28.55
C ARG A 159 22.97 22.55 27.93
N TYR A 160 23.75 21.96 27.02
CA TYR A 160 23.44 20.63 26.51
C TYR A 160 23.81 19.57 27.54
N LEU A 161 22.96 18.56 27.69
CA LEU A 161 23.02 17.58 28.77
C LEU A 161 23.20 16.15 28.25
N ASN A 162 23.76 15.28 29.09
CA ASN A 162 23.81 13.82 28.90
C ASN A 162 23.49 13.07 30.21
N ASP A 163 22.84 13.74 31.17
CA ASP A 163 22.35 13.11 32.38
C ASP A 163 21.09 12.27 32.08
N MET A 164 20.83 11.29 32.95
CA MET A 164 19.63 10.48 32.91
C MET A 164 18.95 10.54 34.27
N TRP A 165 17.64 10.76 34.25
CA TRP A 165 16.81 10.76 35.44
C TRP A 165 15.64 9.82 35.24
N ARG A 166 15.12 9.28 36.34
CA ARG A 166 13.87 8.52 36.33
C ARG A 166 12.89 9.05 37.37
N PHE A 167 11.61 9.03 37.03
CA PHE A 167 10.51 9.34 37.92
C PHE A 167 9.79 8.04 38.30
N ASP A 168 9.71 7.75 39.60
CA ASP A 168 8.89 6.66 40.12
C ASP A 168 7.42 7.07 40.07
N THR A 169 6.61 6.40 39.24
CA THR A 169 5.20 6.77 39.06
C THR A 169 4.31 6.46 40.28
N GLU A 170 4.78 5.63 41.21
CA GLU A 170 4.05 5.24 42.42
C GLU A 170 4.43 6.17 43.58
N GLU A 171 5.73 6.31 43.84
CA GLU A 171 6.28 7.14 44.92
C GLU A 171 6.30 8.64 44.57
N LYS A 172 6.20 8.97 43.27
CA LYS A 172 6.21 10.33 42.72
C LYS A 172 7.47 11.12 43.06
N VAL A 173 8.62 10.45 43.00
CA VAL A 173 9.94 11.03 43.25
C VAL A 173 10.87 10.83 42.07
N TRP A 174 11.85 11.73 41.94
CA TRP A 174 12.92 11.63 40.95
C TRP A 174 14.17 11.01 41.56
N ASP A 175 14.87 10.19 40.78
CA ASP A 175 16.21 9.70 41.08
C ASP A 175 17.12 9.96 39.86
N MET A 176 18.33 10.45 40.10
CA MET A 176 19.37 10.53 39.07
C MET A 176 19.98 9.14 38.85
N ILE A 177 20.19 8.76 37.59
CA ILE A 177 20.86 7.52 37.22
C ILE A 177 22.35 7.75 37.16
N ASN A 178 23.09 7.03 38.01
CA ASN A 178 24.54 6.94 37.92
C ASN A 178 24.91 5.84 36.92
N TYR A 179 25.74 6.19 35.93
CA TYR A 179 26.22 5.23 34.94
C TYR A 179 27.27 4.32 35.55
N ASN A 180 27.05 3.02 35.40
CA ASN A 180 28.02 2.01 35.79
C ASN A 180 29.03 1.80 34.66
N HIS A 181 30.27 1.47 35.04
CA HIS A 181 31.26 0.92 34.15
C HIS A 181 31.46 -0.54 34.54
N PRO A 182 30.96 -1.51 33.76
CA PRO A 182 31.23 -2.92 34.02
C PRO A 182 32.73 -3.13 34.01
N ILE A 183 33.26 -3.67 35.12
CA ILE A 183 34.66 -4.13 35.14
C ILE A 183 34.67 -5.37 34.26
N PRO A 184 35.45 -5.42 33.15
CA PRO A 184 35.56 -6.65 32.38
C PRO A 184 36.08 -7.75 33.30
N ASP A 185 35.37 -8.87 33.38
CA ASP A 185 35.76 -10.03 34.18
C ASP A 185 37.15 -10.53 33.72
N VAL A 186 38.22 -10.08 34.39
CA VAL A 186 39.54 -10.68 34.27
C VAL A 186 39.52 -11.95 35.13
N THR A 187 38.89 -13.00 34.61
CA THR A 187 39.07 -14.36 35.11
C THR A 187 39.63 -15.25 34.03
N THR A 188 40.92 -15.07 33.73
CA THR A 188 41.82 -16.21 33.50
C THR A 188 43.26 -15.79 33.81
N ASN A 189 43.84 -16.47 34.80
CA ASN A 189 45.27 -16.60 34.96
C ASN A 189 45.88 -17.14 33.66
N SER A 190 46.55 -16.30 32.87
CA SER A 190 47.70 -16.75 32.07
C SER A 190 48.58 -15.57 31.64
N ILE A 191 49.68 -15.43 32.37
CA ILE A 191 50.99 -14.98 31.90
C ILE A 191 51.09 -13.51 31.45
N LEU A 192 51.60 -12.68 32.36
CA LEU A 192 52.40 -11.50 32.01
C LEU A 192 53.60 -11.97 31.17
N ASN A 193 53.57 -11.72 29.86
CA ASN A 193 54.77 -11.64 29.03
C ASN A 193 54.58 -10.47 28.06
N ASP A 194 55.47 -9.49 28.17
CA ASP A 194 55.54 -8.23 27.43
C ASP A 194 55.90 -8.42 25.95
N ASP A 195 55.09 -9.12 25.14
CA ASP A 195 55.42 -9.31 23.71
C ASP A 195 54.22 -9.65 22.79
N ILE A 196 53.08 -8.95 22.91
CA ILE A 196 51.97 -9.10 21.93
C ILE A 196 51.49 -7.74 21.43
N PHE A 197 52.26 -7.13 20.53
CA PHE A 197 51.80 -6.04 19.66
C PHE A 197 51.97 -6.37 18.18
N THR A 198 51.80 -7.61 17.73
CA THR A 198 51.90 -7.96 16.29
C THR A 198 51.08 -9.19 15.85
N SER A 199 49.86 -9.40 16.35
CA SER A 199 48.94 -10.41 15.76
C SER A 199 47.57 -9.83 15.39
N PRO A 200 47.11 -10.00 14.14
CA PRO A 200 45.77 -9.61 13.71
C PRO A 200 44.76 -10.63 14.25
N GLY A 201 44.24 -10.38 15.44
CA GLY A 201 43.29 -11.29 16.08
C GLY A 201 42.76 -10.89 17.45
N VAL A 202 43.04 -9.67 17.94
CA VAL A 202 42.45 -9.18 19.19
C VAL A 202 41.04 -8.69 18.91
N THR A 203 40.05 -9.47 19.35
CA THR A 203 38.62 -9.13 19.30
C THR A 203 38.38 -7.84 20.09
N MET A 204 37.72 -6.87 19.45
CA MET A 204 37.39 -5.57 20.02
C MET A 204 36.74 -5.72 21.40
N LEU A 205 37.42 -5.20 22.44
CA LEU A 205 36.81 -4.96 23.75
C LEU A 205 35.57 -4.08 23.55
N HIS A 206 34.43 -4.48 24.10
CA HIS A 206 33.23 -3.65 24.11
C HIS A 206 33.58 -2.33 24.80
N GLN A 207 33.57 -1.23 24.06
CA GLN A 207 33.90 0.09 24.62
C GLN A 207 32.65 0.60 25.35
N TYR A 208 32.69 0.54 26.68
CA TYR A 208 31.71 1.19 27.54
C TYR A 208 31.90 2.71 27.46
N VAL A 209 31.11 3.37 26.62
CA VAL A 209 31.23 4.80 26.31
C VAL A 209 29.92 5.49 26.64
N ILE A 210 29.99 6.51 27.49
CA ILE A 210 28.85 7.36 27.82
C ILE A 210 28.62 8.31 26.63
N PRO A 211 27.39 8.42 26.11
CA PRO A 211 27.08 9.37 25.06
C PRO A 211 27.40 10.81 25.48
N THR A 212 27.94 11.58 24.54
CA THR A 212 28.16 13.03 24.72
C THR A 212 26.85 13.79 24.96
N ILE A 213 26.97 15.02 25.47
CA ILE A 213 25.87 15.97 25.60
C ILE A 213 25.06 16.06 24.30
N ARG A 214 23.73 15.97 24.40
CA ARG A 214 22.88 15.99 23.21
C ARG A 214 21.44 16.40 23.50
N TRP A 215 20.82 17.01 22.50
CA TRP A 215 19.40 17.30 22.46
C TRP A 215 18.80 16.83 21.13
N ARG A 216 17.46 16.72 21.08
CA ARG A 216 16.71 16.29 19.89
C ARG A 216 17.18 14.94 19.34
N THR A 217 17.63 14.07 20.24
CA THR A 217 17.99 12.68 19.96
C THR A 217 16.75 11.80 20.03
N ALA A 218 16.75 10.68 19.31
CA ALA A 218 15.65 9.73 19.34
C ALA A 218 16.05 8.49 20.13
N CYS A 219 15.10 7.99 20.93
CA CYS A 219 15.26 6.74 21.66
C CYS A 219 14.13 5.76 21.36
N ALA A 220 14.43 4.47 21.44
CA ALA A 220 13.45 3.40 21.40
C ALA A 220 13.83 2.33 22.42
N VAL A 221 12.84 1.73 23.08
CA VAL A 221 13.06 0.73 24.12
C VAL A 221 12.56 -0.62 23.66
N LYS A 222 13.36 -1.67 23.89
CA LYS A 222 12.95 -3.06 23.76
C LYS A 222 13.44 -3.84 24.96
N SER A 223 12.51 -4.48 25.66
CA SER A 223 12.83 -5.25 26.88
C SER A 223 13.56 -4.36 27.89
N ASP A 224 14.80 -4.70 28.26
CA ASP A 224 15.67 -3.96 29.18
C ASP A 224 16.76 -3.13 28.47
N GLN A 225 16.57 -2.84 27.18
CA GLN A 225 17.52 -2.08 26.38
C GLN A 225 16.88 -0.81 25.82
N MET A 226 17.52 0.34 26.06
CA MET A 226 17.18 1.61 25.42
C MET A 226 18.21 1.93 24.34
N TYR A 227 17.75 2.06 23.11
CA TYR A 227 18.55 2.41 21.95
C TYR A 227 18.49 3.91 21.72
N LEU A 228 19.63 4.54 21.45
CA LEU A 228 19.78 5.99 21.30
C LEU A 228 20.54 6.30 20.00
N PHE A 229 19.95 7.09 19.11
CA PHE A 229 20.60 7.47 17.85
C PHE A 229 20.65 8.98 17.64
N GLY A 230 21.83 9.47 17.25
CA GLY A 230 22.04 10.85 16.79
C GLY A 230 21.65 11.92 17.81
N GLY A 231 21.14 13.05 17.30
CA GLY A 231 20.93 14.28 18.05
C GLY A 231 21.90 15.38 17.63
N HIS A 232 22.05 16.40 18.46
CA HIS A 232 22.98 17.51 18.23
C HIS A 232 23.68 17.82 19.56
N ASP A 233 24.99 18.08 19.55
CA ASP A 233 25.77 18.35 20.78
C ASP A 233 25.96 19.84 21.10
N GLY A 234 25.64 20.69 20.12
CA GLY A 234 25.76 22.15 20.19
C GLY A 234 26.54 22.72 19.02
N ASP A 235 27.47 21.91 18.51
CA ASP A 235 28.33 22.25 17.39
C ASP A 235 27.95 21.49 16.13
N MET A 236 27.63 20.20 16.28
CA MET A 236 27.34 19.31 15.16
C MET A 236 26.18 18.36 15.39
N HIS A 237 25.61 17.91 14.27
CA HIS A 237 24.69 16.79 14.28
C HIS A 237 25.48 15.51 14.52
N LEU A 238 24.92 14.61 15.31
CA LEU A 238 25.56 13.36 15.74
C LEU A 238 25.07 12.18 14.89
N ARG A 239 25.95 11.21 14.68
CA ARG A 239 25.69 9.95 13.95
C ARG A 239 25.84 8.71 14.84
N ASP A 240 26.32 8.90 16.06
CA ASP A 240 26.62 7.82 16.97
C ASP A 240 25.35 7.08 17.39
N PHE A 241 25.51 5.80 17.72
CA PHE A 241 24.42 4.89 18.05
C PHE A 241 24.79 4.10 19.29
N TYR A 242 23.94 4.11 20.30
CA TYR A 242 24.20 3.44 21.57
C TYR A 242 23.04 2.56 22.00
N VAL A 243 23.36 1.64 22.89
CA VAL A 243 22.39 0.93 23.71
C VAL A 243 22.73 1.12 25.18
N PHE A 244 21.71 1.39 25.98
CA PHE A 244 21.78 1.47 27.43
C PHE A 244 21.09 0.25 28.03
N ASN A 245 21.78 -0.45 28.92
CA ASN A 245 21.18 -1.50 29.73
C ASN A 245 20.43 -0.88 30.91
N LEU A 246 19.11 -1.05 30.94
CA LEU A 246 18.22 -0.42 31.92
C LEU A 246 18.24 -1.09 33.31
N LYS A 247 18.78 -2.30 33.42
CA LYS A 247 18.94 -2.99 34.71
C LYS A 247 20.28 -2.68 35.36
N ASP A 248 21.33 -2.72 34.56
CA ASP A 248 22.72 -2.60 35.02
C ASP A 248 23.28 -1.18 34.84
N HIS A 249 22.51 -0.28 34.23
CA HIS A 249 22.79 1.15 34.06
C HIS A 249 24.13 1.46 33.37
N TYR A 250 24.50 0.75 32.32
CA TYR A 250 25.70 1.03 31.54
C TYR A 250 25.39 1.25 30.05
N TRP A 251 26.27 1.98 29.38
CA TRP A 251 26.19 2.28 27.95
C TRP A 251 27.15 1.42 27.14
N GLU A 252 26.73 1.02 25.95
CA GLU A 252 27.57 0.44 24.90
C GLU A 252 27.36 1.20 23.60
N GLU A 253 28.45 1.54 22.91
CA GLU A 253 28.36 2.08 21.55
C GLU A 253 28.14 0.93 20.56
N ILE A 254 27.14 1.08 19.70
CA ILE A 254 26.90 0.18 18.57
C ILE A 254 27.66 0.74 17.36
N PRO A 255 28.65 -0.01 16.81
CA PRO A 255 29.46 0.48 15.72
C PRO A 255 28.65 0.91 14.49
N CYS A 256 28.93 2.11 14.00
CA CYS A 256 28.33 2.60 12.78
C CYS A 256 28.90 1.89 11.54
N THR A 257 28.04 1.49 10.61
CA THR A 257 28.41 0.91 9.33
C THR A 257 28.20 1.92 8.20
N LYS A 258 28.50 1.52 6.96
CA LYS A 258 28.22 2.35 5.77
C LYS A 258 26.72 2.67 5.62
N ASP A 259 25.85 1.76 6.06
CA ASP A 259 24.39 1.85 5.90
C ASP A 259 23.72 2.55 7.10
N THR A 260 24.50 2.90 8.13
CA THR A 260 24.00 3.72 9.25
C THR A 260 23.48 5.06 8.73
N PRO A 261 22.30 5.52 9.20
CA PRO A 261 21.75 6.81 8.82
C PRO A 261 22.80 7.91 9.01
N ILE A 262 22.76 8.92 8.15
CA ILE A 262 23.64 10.07 8.30
C ILE A 262 23.35 10.84 9.60
N ALA A 263 24.34 11.62 10.06
CA ALA A 263 24.23 12.46 11.25
C ALA A 263 22.99 13.37 11.20
N ARG A 264 22.15 13.34 12.24
CA ARG A 264 20.85 14.03 12.24
C ARG A 264 20.29 14.24 13.64
N ASP A 265 19.41 15.21 13.76
CA ASP A 265 18.58 15.46 14.95
C ASP A 265 17.09 15.51 14.58
N SER A 266 16.21 15.64 15.58
CA SER A 266 14.77 15.90 15.40
C SER A 266 14.05 14.86 14.52
N HIS A 267 14.61 13.66 14.43
CA HIS A 267 14.02 12.47 13.84
C HIS A 267 13.25 11.69 14.91
N SER A 268 12.45 10.72 14.48
CA SER A 268 11.77 9.81 15.40
C SER A 268 12.32 8.40 15.21
N MET A 269 12.39 7.65 16.32
CA MET A 269 12.76 6.24 16.33
C MET A 269 11.76 5.47 17.21
N ILE A 270 11.32 4.29 16.77
CA ILE A 270 10.36 3.46 17.51
C ILE A 270 10.65 1.98 17.28
N GLU A 271 10.34 1.12 18.26
CA GLU A 271 10.42 -0.34 18.10
C GLU A 271 9.09 -0.91 17.59
N CYS A 272 9.17 -1.87 16.66
CA CYS A 272 8.06 -2.68 16.23
C CYS A 272 8.56 -4.05 15.72
N GLY A 273 8.15 -5.13 16.39
CA GLY A 273 8.40 -6.50 15.94
C GLY A 273 9.89 -6.88 15.86
N ASP A 274 10.67 -6.51 16.88
CA ASP A 274 12.12 -6.74 16.98
C ASP A 274 12.94 -5.98 15.94
N VAL A 275 12.38 -4.87 15.46
CA VAL A 275 13.02 -3.96 14.51
C VAL A 275 12.85 -2.54 15.02
N LEU A 276 13.94 -1.77 15.05
CA LEU A 276 13.87 -0.33 15.28
C LEU A 276 13.63 0.36 13.94
N TRP A 277 12.68 1.28 13.90
CA TRP A 277 12.35 2.08 12.73
C TRP A 277 12.70 3.53 12.99
N LEU A 278 13.40 4.16 12.04
CA LEU A 278 13.81 5.56 12.11
C LEU A 278 13.30 6.30 10.88
N PHE A 279 12.68 7.46 11.08
CA PHE A 279 12.19 8.30 9.99
C PHE A 279 12.57 9.77 10.15
N GLY A 280 12.94 10.37 9.03
CA GLY A 280 13.09 11.82 8.87
C GLY A 280 14.22 12.44 9.69
N GLY A 281 13.97 13.65 10.18
CA GLY A 281 14.95 14.47 10.91
C GLY A 281 15.58 15.56 10.07
N SER A 282 16.48 16.31 10.69
CA SER A 282 17.26 17.37 10.04
C SER A 282 18.73 16.96 10.02
N SER A 283 19.41 17.24 8.92
CA SER A 283 20.86 17.13 8.83
C SER A 283 21.43 18.37 8.15
N ARG A 284 22.26 19.12 8.87
CA ARG A 284 22.80 20.42 8.41
C ARG A 284 21.69 21.40 8.01
N GLY A 285 20.60 21.40 8.77
CA GLY A 285 19.43 22.24 8.51
C GLY A 285 18.52 21.76 7.36
N HIS A 286 18.84 20.64 6.70
CA HIS A 286 18.02 20.08 5.65
C HIS A 286 17.11 18.95 6.17
N PRO A 287 15.78 19.07 6.01
CA PRO A 287 14.83 18.02 6.34
C PRO A 287 15.09 16.72 5.58
N ARG A 288 14.69 15.59 6.17
CA ARG A 288 14.83 14.24 5.60
C ARG A 288 13.49 13.49 5.57
N ASN A 289 13.36 12.55 4.63
CA ASN A 289 12.22 11.63 4.51
C ASN A 289 12.65 10.16 4.28
N ASP A 290 13.92 9.85 4.53
CA ASP A 290 14.40 8.48 4.48
C ASP A 290 13.83 7.69 5.68
N LEU A 291 13.43 6.45 5.40
CA LEU A 291 13.00 5.47 6.39
C LEU A 291 14.09 4.42 6.52
N TYR A 292 14.58 4.18 7.72
CA TYR A 292 15.52 3.10 8.02
C TYR A 292 14.88 2.09 8.96
N CYS A 293 15.38 0.87 8.89
CA CYS A 293 15.14 -0.15 9.88
C CYS A 293 16.46 -0.73 10.42
N PHE A 294 16.45 -1.15 11.67
CA PHE A 294 17.56 -1.85 12.33
C PHE A 294 16.98 -3.12 12.97
N PRO A 295 17.08 -4.27 12.30
CA PRO A 295 16.63 -5.53 12.88
C PRO A 295 17.53 -5.90 14.07
N LEU A 296 16.96 -6.14 15.24
CA LEU A 296 17.72 -6.39 16.48
C LEU A 296 18.54 -7.69 16.43
N LYS A 297 18.15 -8.62 15.57
CA LYS A 297 18.88 -9.86 15.30
C LYS A 297 20.11 -9.65 14.42
N ASP A 298 19.95 -8.90 13.32
CA ASP A 298 21.04 -8.64 12.36
C ASP A 298 22.01 -7.58 12.88
N LYS A 299 21.53 -6.64 13.71
CA LYS A 299 22.25 -5.48 14.24
C LYS A 299 22.92 -4.62 13.16
N VAL A 300 22.28 -4.49 11.99
CA VAL A 300 22.76 -3.66 10.88
C VAL A 300 21.63 -2.77 10.39
N TRP A 301 21.93 -1.47 10.21
CA TRP A 301 21.00 -0.52 9.62
C TRP A 301 20.73 -0.85 8.15
N LYS A 302 19.46 -0.74 7.75
CA LYS A 302 19.02 -0.94 6.36
C LYS A 302 18.13 0.23 5.96
N LEU A 303 18.50 0.90 4.87
CA LEU A 303 17.66 1.90 4.23
C LEU A 303 16.49 1.20 3.54
N VAL A 304 15.27 1.63 3.84
CA VAL A 304 14.06 1.20 3.15
C VAL A 304 13.97 1.96 1.84
N LYS A 305 14.06 1.23 0.71
CA LYS A 305 14.23 1.83 -0.60
C LYS A 305 12.89 1.93 -1.32
N PRO A 306 12.69 2.91 -2.22
CA PRO A 306 11.58 2.85 -3.14
C PRO A 306 11.63 1.54 -3.91
N ASN A 307 10.49 0.85 -4.01
CA ASN A 307 10.43 -0.38 -4.77
C ASN A 307 10.73 -0.05 -6.25
N THR A 308 11.89 -0.49 -6.71
CA THR A 308 12.36 -0.31 -8.10
C THR A 308 12.02 -1.50 -8.97
N TYR A 309 11.50 -2.58 -8.38
CA TYR A 309 10.90 -3.65 -9.13
C TYR A 309 9.60 -3.10 -9.71
N SER A 310 9.59 -2.87 -11.03
CA SER A 310 8.34 -2.92 -11.77
C SER A 310 7.63 -4.19 -11.34
N ILE A 311 6.34 -4.11 -11.05
CA ILE A 311 5.51 -5.30 -10.81
C ILE A 311 5.67 -6.30 -11.98
N ALA A 312 6.12 -5.83 -13.16
CA ALA A 312 6.46 -6.66 -14.32
C ALA A 312 7.83 -7.38 -14.29
N ASN A 313 8.77 -7.02 -13.40
CA ASN A 313 10.15 -7.55 -13.40
C ASN A 313 10.43 -8.61 -12.33
N ILE A 314 9.46 -8.94 -11.47
CA ILE A 314 9.61 -9.99 -10.45
C ILE A 314 9.44 -11.40 -11.07
N SER A 315 8.85 -11.50 -12.26
CA SER A 315 8.66 -12.77 -13.00
C SER A 315 9.93 -13.37 -13.62
N ASN A 316 11.05 -12.63 -13.68
CA ASN A 316 12.21 -13.04 -14.51
C ASN A 316 13.46 -13.47 -13.74
N LYS A 317 13.46 -13.53 -12.40
CA LYS A 317 14.66 -13.96 -11.63
C LYS A 317 14.63 -15.40 -11.10
N SER A 318 13.59 -16.17 -11.41
CA SER A 318 13.47 -17.58 -10.96
C SER A 318 13.84 -18.60 -12.05
N ILE A 319 14.21 -18.16 -13.26
CA ILE A 319 14.55 -19.05 -14.37
C ILE A 319 16.08 -19.06 -14.56
N SER A 320 16.80 -19.77 -13.70
CA SER A 320 18.22 -20.09 -13.94
C SER A 320 18.66 -21.47 -13.45
N LEU A 321 17.72 -22.39 -13.25
CA LEU A 321 18.03 -23.79 -12.93
C LEU A 321 17.18 -24.76 -13.77
N LEU A 322 17.42 -24.81 -15.08
CA LEU A 322 17.13 -26.00 -15.89
C LEU A 322 18.26 -26.24 -16.89
N PRO A 323 18.73 -27.49 -17.05
CA PRO A 323 19.82 -27.81 -17.96
C PRO A 323 19.39 -27.66 -19.42
N SER A 324 20.33 -27.20 -20.24
CA SER A 324 20.23 -27.05 -21.68
C SER A 324 19.74 -28.33 -22.37
N MET A 325 18.62 -28.25 -23.08
CA MET A 325 18.29 -29.15 -24.17
C MET A 325 18.07 -28.32 -25.44
N SER A 326 18.89 -28.63 -26.42
CA SER A 326 18.98 -28.05 -27.76
C SER A 326 17.80 -28.45 -28.63
N SER A 327 17.13 -27.49 -29.28
CA SER A 327 16.99 -27.42 -30.75
C SER A 327 16.00 -26.33 -31.18
N SER A 328 16.56 -25.30 -31.82
CA SER A 328 16.02 -24.53 -32.96
C SER A 328 14.49 -24.42 -33.16
N SER A 329 13.94 -23.23 -32.86
CA SER A 329 13.34 -22.36 -33.88
C SER A 329 12.98 -21.01 -33.26
N SER A 330 13.65 -19.98 -33.75
CA SER A 330 13.49 -18.55 -33.44
C SER A 330 12.15 -18.00 -33.89
N LEU A 331 11.37 -17.39 -32.98
CA LEU A 331 10.39 -16.35 -33.30
C LEU A 331 10.34 -15.36 -32.11
N CYS A 332 10.50 -14.08 -32.43
CA CYS A 332 10.75 -12.97 -31.51
C CYS A 332 9.58 -12.67 -30.57
N TYR A 333 9.88 -12.45 -29.29
CA TYR A 333 8.95 -11.87 -28.30
C TYR A 333 9.01 -10.34 -28.37
N THR A 334 7.90 -9.69 -28.69
CA THR A 334 7.71 -8.27 -28.38
C THR A 334 6.82 -8.15 -27.15
N SER A 335 7.33 -7.42 -26.16
CA SER A 335 6.70 -7.15 -24.88
C SER A 335 5.69 -6.01 -24.99
N GLU A 336 4.44 -6.31 -25.27
CA GLU A 336 3.35 -5.34 -25.13
C GLU A 336 2.06 -6.11 -24.83
N ASN A 337 1.27 -5.63 -23.87
CA ASN A 337 -0.03 -6.14 -23.39
C ASN A 337 -0.02 -7.14 -22.20
N LEU A 338 0.56 -6.72 -21.06
CA LEU A 338 0.40 -7.39 -19.77
C LEU A 338 0.01 -6.41 -18.65
N THR A 339 -1.09 -5.67 -18.80
CA THR A 339 -1.75 -4.98 -17.67
C THR A 339 -3.23 -4.71 -17.94
N SER A 340 -4.07 -5.74 -17.89
CA SER A 340 -5.49 -5.56 -17.55
C SER A 340 -6.04 -6.90 -17.09
N ASN A 341 -6.94 -6.88 -16.11
CA ASN A 341 -7.57 -8.01 -15.41
C ASN A 341 -6.94 -8.42 -14.09
N PHE A 342 -6.95 -7.49 -13.12
CA PHE A 342 -7.23 -7.83 -11.73
C PHE A 342 -8.62 -7.32 -11.37
N THR A 343 -9.52 -8.25 -11.07
CA THR A 343 -10.86 -7.96 -10.54
C THR A 343 -10.72 -7.29 -9.18
N SER A 344 -11.36 -6.14 -9.08
CA SER A 344 -11.45 -5.25 -7.93
C SER A 344 -12.13 -5.90 -6.71
N GLU A 345 -11.35 -6.14 -5.65
CA GLU A 345 -11.72 -5.47 -4.40
C GLU A 345 -11.38 -4.00 -4.64
N VAL A 346 -12.38 -3.12 -4.60
CA VAL A 346 -12.15 -1.67 -4.71
C VAL A 346 -11.45 -1.23 -3.43
N TYR A 347 -10.14 -1.46 -3.34
CA TYR A 347 -9.27 -0.61 -2.55
C TYR A 347 -9.33 0.75 -3.21
N ASP A 348 -9.86 1.73 -2.50
CA ASP A 348 -9.85 3.11 -2.93
C ASP A 348 -8.40 3.57 -3.12
N ASN A 349 -7.93 3.47 -4.37
CA ASN A 349 -6.60 3.88 -4.80
C ASN A 349 -6.32 5.37 -4.55
N SER A 350 -7.31 6.16 -4.10
CA SER A 350 -7.15 7.57 -3.75
C SER A 350 -6.36 7.84 -2.45
N THR A 351 -6.15 6.81 -1.62
CA THR A 351 -5.52 6.97 -0.29
C THR A 351 -4.00 6.75 -0.28
N TYR A 352 -3.45 6.01 -1.25
CA TYR A 352 -2.02 5.73 -1.32
C TYR A 352 -1.22 6.97 -1.75
N ILE A 353 -0.09 7.20 -1.08
CA ILE A 353 0.72 8.40 -1.30
C ILE A 353 2.15 8.05 -1.63
N LYS A 354 2.83 8.93 -2.37
CA LYS A 354 4.28 8.89 -2.49
C LYS A 354 4.93 8.98 -1.10
N PRO A 355 6.21 8.60 -0.95
CA PRO A 355 6.91 8.72 0.32
C PRO A 355 6.72 10.12 0.90
N PRO A 356 6.54 10.23 2.23
CA PRO A 356 6.20 11.50 2.83
C PRO A 356 7.19 12.60 2.51
N LYS A 357 6.72 13.87 2.57
CA LYS A 357 7.62 15.02 2.51
C LYS A 357 8.71 14.93 3.58
N ALA A 358 9.90 15.43 3.22
CA ALA A 358 11.02 15.59 4.13
C ALA A 358 10.63 16.49 5.30
N ARG A 359 10.88 16.04 6.53
CA ARG A 359 10.41 16.71 7.74
C ARG A 359 11.26 16.39 8.96
N PHE A 360 11.19 17.27 9.94
CA PHE A 360 11.74 17.06 11.27
C PHE A 360 10.78 17.59 12.33
N CYS A 361 11.00 17.24 13.61
CA CYS A 361 10.10 17.58 14.71
C CYS A 361 8.65 17.08 14.52
N HIS A 362 8.48 16.00 13.76
CA HIS A 362 7.25 15.23 13.64
C HIS A 362 7.17 14.22 14.79
N THR A 363 6.02 13.55 14.92
CA THR A 363 5.88 12.42 15.85
C THR A 363 5.63 11.13 15.10
N MET A 364 6.09 10.02 15.68
CA MET A 364 5.77 8.65 15.26
C MET A 364 5.00 7.95 16.38
N ALA A 365 4.04 7.13 15.99
CA ALA A 365 3.27 6.28 16.88
C ALA A 365 3.07 4.90 16.23
N ILE A 366 3.03 3.84 17.03
CA ILE A 366 2.77 2.49 16.56
C ILE A 366 1.45 1.98 17.14
N HIS A 367 0.58 1.43 16.29
CA HIS A 367 -0.64 0.71 16.70
C HIS A 367 -0.88 -0.42 15.73
N ASN A 368 -1.14 -1.63 16.23
CA ASN A 368 -1.35 -2.84 15.42
C ASN A 368 -0.34 -3.00 14.28
N PHE A 369 0.96 -2.87 14.59
CA PHE A 369 2.09 -2.93 13.65
C PHE A 369 2.09 -1.88 12.53
N THR A 370 1.15 -0.95 12.53
CA THR A 370 1.13 0.18 11.61
C THR A 370 1.84 1.36 12.25
N LEU A 371 2.81 1.90 11.50
CA LEU A 371 3.52 3.11 11.88
C LEU A 371 2.75 4.33 11.37
N TYR A 372 2.38 5.20 12.29
CA TYR A 372 1.70 6.45 12.04
C TYR A 372 2.67 7.63 12.22
N ILE A 373 2.63 8.59 11.31
CA ILE A 373 3.39 9.84 11.39
C ILE A 373 2.42 11.01 11.34
N PHE A 374 2.62 11.98 12.23
CA PHE A 374 1.85 13.21 12.24
C PHE A 374 2.73 14.47 12.31
N GLY A 375 2.36 15.45 11.49
CA GLY A 375 2.90 16.80 11.52
C GLY A 375 4.40 16.92 11.25
N GLY A 376 5.05 17.87 11.92
CA GLY A 376 6.45 18.23 11.73
C GLY A 376 6.63 19.52 10.94
N TYR A 377 7.88 19.80 10.56
CA TYR A 377 8.27 20.97 9.79
C TYR A 377 9.10 20.53 8.57
N ASP A 378 8.72 20.99 7.37
CA ASP A 378 9.39 20.62 6.11
C ASP A 378 10.47 21.60 5.66
N GLY A 379 10.89 22.50 6.54
CA GLY A 379 11.84 23.57 6.24
C GLY A 379 11.18 24.86 5.75
N GLN A 380 9.88 24.82 5.43
CA GLN A 380 9.10 26.01 5.06
C GLN A 380 7.84 26.11 5.93
N ASP A 381 7.04 25.05 5.96
CA ASP A 381 5.74 25.00 6.58
C ASP A 381 5.65 23.94 7.68
N ARG A 382 4.82 24.20 8.68
CA ARG A 382 4.38 23.15 9.61
C ARG A 382 3.37 22.28 8.88
N LEU A 383 3.39 20.99 9.18
CA LEU A 383 2.54 20.00 8.57
C LEU A 383 1.44 19.55 9.53
N ASN A 384 0.33 19.06 8.99
CA ASN A 384 -0.75 18.35 9.69
C ASN A 384 -1.24 17.14 8.90
N ASP A 385 -0.45 16.64 7.96
CA ASP A 385 -0.76 15.39 7.30
C ASP A 385 -0.63 14.24 8.30
N PHE A 386 -1.57 13.31 8.17
CA PHE A 386 -1.62 12.10 8.98
C PHE A 386 -1.45 10.91 8.03
N ILE A 387 -0.31 10.25 8.14
CA ILE A 387 0.17 9.27 7.17
C ILE A 387 0.61 8.02 7.89
N ALA A 388 0.51 6.89 7.21
CA ALA A 388 0.83 5.60 7.81
C ALA A 388 1.48 4.64 6.82
N ILE A 389 2.15 3.64 7.37
CA ILE A 389 2.74 2.51 6.66
C ILE A 389 2.58 1.26 7.54
N ASP A 390 1.97 0.22 6.98
CA ASP A 390 1.82 -1.07 7.66
C ASP A 390 3.15 -1.82 7.66
N LEU A 391 3.69 -2.14 8.85
CA LEU A 391 4.95 -2.86 9.01
C LEU A 391 4.76 -4.37 9.19
N TYR A 392 3.52 -4.82 9.37
CA TYR A 392 3.19 -6.23 9.51
C TYR A 392 3.24 -6.92 8.16
N ASN A 393 3.74 -8.15 8.16
CA ASN A 393 3.70 -9.04 7.02
C ASN A 393 2.24 -9.29 6.59
N LYS A 394 1.73 -8.55 5.60
CA LYS A 394 1.04 -9.26 4.52
C LYS A 394 2.14 -9.95 3.73
N LEU A 395 2.39 -11.23 4.05
CA LEU A 395 3.16 -12.10 3.17
C LEU A 395 2.48 -12.05 1.80
N TYR A 396 3.04 -11.25 0.89
CA TYR A 396 2.69 -11.35 -0.52
C TYR A 396 3.30 -12.67 -1.00
N ILE A 397 2.54 -13.75 -0.88
CA ILE A 397 2.79 -14.95 -1.66
C ILE A 397 2.48 -14.55 -3.10
N ASP A 398 3.51 -14.56 -3.95
CA ASP A 398 3.34 -14.41 -5.39
C ASP A 398 2.55 -15.63 -5.88
N ILE A 399 1.22 -15.47 -6.02
CA ILE A 399 0.36 -16.48 -6.61
C ILE A 399 0.52 -16.29 -8.12
N PRO A 400 1.11 -17.25 -8.86
CA PRO A 400 1.25 -17.14 -10.30
C PRO A 400 -0.11 -16.85 -10.94
N VAL A 401 -0.13 -15.94 -11.91
CA VAL A 401 -1.35 -15.62 -12.65
C VAL A 401 -1.93 -16.91 -13.21
N SER A 402 -3.23 -17.13 -12.98
CA SER A 402 -3.93 -18.31 -13.48
C SER A 402 -3.72 -18.44 -14.99
N THR A 403 -3.18 -19.57 -15.44
CA THR A 403 -3.03 -19.88 -16.87
C THR A 403 -4.30 -20.47 -17.47
N LEU A 404 -5.36 -20.65 -16.68
CA LEU A 404 -6.59 -21.35 -17.08
C LEU A 404 -7.18 -20.86 -18.41
N ASN A 405 -7.31 -19.54 -18.58
CA ASN A 405 -7.86 -18.99 -19.84
C ASN A 405 -6.94 -19.26 -21.03
N LYS A 406 -5.62 -19.20 -20.85
CA LYS A 406 -4.64 -19.49 -21.89
C LYS A 406 -4.66 -20.98 -22.24
N ASP A 407 -4.71 -21.85 -21.24
CA ASP A 407 -4.70 -23.30 -21.42
C ASP A 407 -5.99 -23.76 -22.10
N LEU A 408 -7.16 -23.22 -21.71
CA LEU A 408 -8.43 -23.49 -22.37
C LEU A 408 -8.48 -22.89 -23.79
N LYS A 409 -7.95 -21.68 -24.02
CA LYS A 409 -7.83 -21.12 -25.37
C LYS A 409 -6.95 -22.01 -26.26
N GLY A 410 -5.90 -22.62 -25.71
CA GLY A 410 -5.01 -23.55 -26.41
C GLY A 410 -5.71 -24.83 -26.91
N LEU A 411 -6.81 -25.24 -26.28
CA LEU A 411 -7.63 -26.37 -26.73
C LEU A 411 -8.52 -26.02 -27.93
N LEU A 412 -8.75 -24.73 -28.21
CA LEU A 412 -9.63 -24.32 -29.30
C LEU A 412 -9.05 -24.78 -30.65
N ASN A 413 -9.84 -25.57 -31.39
CA ASN A 413 -9.44 -26.11 -32.69
C ASN A 413 -8.17 -26.99 -32.66
N ASP A 414 -7.80 -27.54 -31.49
CA ASP A 414 -6.77 -28.58 -31.41
C ASP A 414 -7.32 -29.91 -31.97
N LYS A 415 -6.55 -30.51 -32.87
CA LYS A 415 -6.92 -31.77 -33.55
C LYS A 415 -6.61 -33.00 -32.71
N ASN A 416 -5.69 -32.89 -31.74
CA ASN A 416 -5.18 -34.05 -31.02
C ASN A 416 -6.12 -34.46 -29.89
N THR A 417 -6.83 -33.51 -29.28
CA THR A 417 -7.71 -33.78 -28.12
C THR A 417 -9.21 -33.64 -28.41
N ALA A 418 -9.59 -33.15 -29.59
CA ALA A 418 -10.98 -32.98 -29.96
C ALA A 418 -11.75 -34.32 -30.03
N ASP A 419 -13.06 -34.26 -29.83
CA ASP A 419 -13.97 -35.41 -29.95
C ASP A 419 -15.18 -35.13 -30.86
N ILE A 420 -15.31 -33.88 -31.34
CA ILE A 420 -16.32 -33.47 -32.31
C ILE A 420 -15.72 -32.52 -33.36
N ILE A 421 -16.36 -32.45 -34.53
CA ILE A 421 -16.05 -31.51 -35.59
C ILE A 421 -17.30 -30.73 -35.96
N PHE A 422 -17.26 -29.41 -35.90
CA PHE A 422 -18.28 -28.58 -36.54
C PHE A 422 -17.96 -28.45 -38.03
N GLN A 423 -18.94 -28.79 -38.88
CA GLN A 423 -18.84 -28.63 -40.32
C GLN A 423 -19.74 -27.49 -40.78
N LEU A 424 -19.18 -26.53 -41.51
CA LEU A 424 -19.88 -25.33 -41.99
C LEU A 424 -20.31 -25.48 -43.46
N ASP A 425 -21.20 -24.59 -43.90
CA ASP A 425 -21.76 -24.57 -45.26
C ASP A 425 -20.68 -24.39 -46.35
N ASP A 426 -19.60 -23.68 -46.03
CA ASP A 426 -18.45 -23.46 -46.92
C ASP A 426 -17.49 -24.66 -46.97
N GLY A 427 -17.83 -25.76 -46.27
CA GLY A 427 -17.01 -26.96 -46.15
C GLY A 427 -15.89 -26.86 -45.11
N SER A 428 -15.74 -25.71 -44.44
CA SER A 428 -14.74 -25.56 -43.39
C SER A 428 -15.11 -26.38 -42.14
N GLN A 429 -14.07 -26.81 -41.43
CA GLN A 429 -14.19 -27.65 -40.25
C GLN A 429 -13.48 -27.03 -39.05
N ILE A 430 -14.10 -27.11 -37.88
CA ILE A 430 -13.53 -26.67 -36.60
C ILE A 430 -13.59 -27.83 -35.60
N ASN A 431 -12.43 -28.19 -35.06
CA ASN A 431 -12.31 -29.24 -34.05
C ASN A 431 -12.71 -28.68 -32.68
N ALA A 432 -13.45 -29.46 -31.90
CA ALA A 432 -13.91 -29.01 -30.60
C ALA A 432 -14.12 -30.15 -29.60
N HIS A 433 -14.43 -29.77 -28.36
CA HIS A 433 -14.58 -30.64 -27.21
C HIS A 433 -16.02 -30.61 -26.71
N ARG A 434 -16.73 -31.73 -26.83
CA ARG A 434 -18.13 -31.91 -26.42
C ARG A 434 -18.32 -31.55 -24.95
N ALA A 435 -17.40 -31.96 -24.08
CA ALA A 435 -17.50 -31.73 -22.64
C ALA A 435 -17.59 -30.22 -22.31
N ILE A 436 -16.77 -29.38 -22.94
CA ILE A 436 -16.77 -27.93 -22.71
C ILE A 436 -18.04 -27.30 -23.27
N ILE A 437 -18.37 -27.61 -24.51
CA ILE A 437 -19.48 -26.98 -25.22
C ILE A 437 -20.84 -27.33 -24.62
N THR A 438 -21.07 -28.61 -24.33
CA THR A 438 -22.37 -29.07 -23.82
C THR A 438 -22.68 -28.54 -22.43
N VAL A 439 -21.66 -28.25 -21.62
CA VAL A 439 -21.82 -27.62 -20.30
C VAL A 439 -22.10 -26.14 -20.44
N ARG A 440 -21.42 -25.45 -21.36
CA ARG A 440 -21.44 -23.99 -21.49
C ARG A 440 -22.57 -23.47 -22.40
N ASN A 441 -23.16 -24.31 -23.25
CA ASN A 441 -24.22 -23.90 -24.16
C ASN A 441 -25.32 -24.98 -24.34
N HIS A 442 -26.55 -24.63 -23.97
CA HIS A 442 -27.69 -25.56 -24.04
C HIS A 442 -28.13 -25.89 -25.47
N ILE A 443 -28.11 -24.91 -26.38
CA ILE A 443 -28.55 -25.09 -27.77
C ILE A 443 -27.60 -26.05 -28.51
N LEU A 444 -26.29 -25.79 -28.44
CA LEU A 444 -25.25 -26.67 -28.98
C LEU A 444 -25.29 -28.04 -28.30
N ARG A 445 -25.62 -28.13 -27.00
CA ARG A 445 -25.84 -29.43 -26.34
C ARG A 445 -26.94 -30.24 -27.00
N LEU A 446 -28.08 -29.63 -27.28
CA LEU A 446 -29.20 -30.31 -27.94
C LEU A 446 -28.81 -30.76 -29.35
N LEU A 447 -28.14 -29.90 -30.13
CA LEU A 447 -27.64 -30.22 -31.46
C LEU A 447 -26.67 -31.42 -31.43
N ILE A 448 -25.63 -31.35 -30.60
CA ILE A 448 -24.65 -32.44 -30.46
C ILE A 448 -25.33 -33.74 -30.01
N THR A 449 -26.30 -33.66 -29.09
CA THR A 449 -27.03 -34.84 -28.60
C THR A 449 -27.87 -35.48 -29.69
N ASN A 450 -28.50 -34.68 -30.55
CA ASN A 450 -29.29 -35.19 -31.68
C ASN A 450 -28.40 -35.83 -32.75
N CYS A 451 -27.29 -35.20 -33.12
CA CYS A 451 -26.29 -35.79 -34.03
C CYS A 451 -25.74 -37.10 -33.45
N SER A 452 -25.41 -37.13 -32.15
CA SER A 452 -24.93 -38.35 -31.47
C SER A 452 -25.94 -39.51 -31.48
N LYS A 453 -27.24 -39.22 -31.58
CA LYS A 453 -28.29 -40.24 -31.71
C LYS A 453 -28.40 -40.74 -33.15
N GLN A 454 -28.28 -39.84 -34.12
CA GLN A 454 -28.31 -40.17 -35.54
C GLN A 454 -27.08 -40.99 -35.96
N ASP A 455 -25.88 -40.63 -35.51
CA ASP A 455 -24.64 -41.37 -35.78
C ASP A 455 -24.66 -42.79 -35.21
N ARG A 456 -25.22 -42.96 -34.00
CA ARG A 456 -25.43 -44.30 -33.40
C ARG A 456 -26.34 -45.20 -34.22
N ILE A 457 -27.20 -44.63 -35.06
CA ILE A 457 -28.08 -45.38 -35.96
C ILE A 457 -27.35 -45.72 -37.28
N GLN A 458 -26.25 -45.03 -37.61
CA GLN A 458 -25.62 -45.05 -38.94
C GLN A 458 -24.19 -45.64 -39.01
N GLN A 459 -23.41 -45.73 -37.92
CA GLN A 459 -22.00 -46.19 -38.00
C GLN A 459 -21.63 -47.44 -37.18
N PHE A 460 -20.77 -48.27 -37.78
CA PHE A 460 -20.12 -49.49 -37.26
C PHE A 460 -18.67 -49.27 -36.79
N ASP A 461 -18.12 -48.06 -36.89
CA ASP A 461 -16.73 -47.74 -36.53
C ASP A 461 -16.69 -46.86 -35.28
N GLN A 462 -15.91 -47.24 -34.27
CA GLN A 462 -15.89 -46.59 -32.95
C GLN A 462 -14.91 -45.40 -32.86
N ASN A 463 -14.12 -45.16 -33.92
CA ASN A 463 -13.02 -44.18 -33.93
C ASN A 463 -13.26 -42.95 -34.81
N SER A 464 -14.45 -42.74 -35.35
CA SER A 464 -14.81 -41.55 -36.12
C SER A 464 -15.23 -40.39 -35.19
N PHE A 465 -14.75 -39.18 -35.50
CA PHE A 465 -15.24 -37.96 -34.85
C PHE A 465 -16.72 -37.75 -35.18
N LEU A 466 -17.52 -37.32 -34.19
CA LEU A 466 -18.90 -36.90 -34.41
C LEU A 466 -18.90 -35.57 -35.18
N VAL A 467 -19.51 -35.58 -36.36
CA VAL A 467 -19.63 -34.37 -37.21
C VAL A 467 -20.95 -33.67 -36.92
N VAL A 468 -20.87 -32.39 -36.59
CA VAL A 468 -22.03 -31.56 -36.24
C VAL A 468 -22.18 -30.46 -37.31
N PRO A 469 -23.16 -30.56 -38.21
CA PRO A 469 -23.37 -29.54 -39.23
C PRO A 469 -23.94 -28.27 -38.60
N LEU A 470 -23.35 -27.12 -38.94
CA LEU A 470 -23.84 -25.79 -38.56
C LEU A 470 -23.99 -24.93 -39.81
N GLN A 471 -25.18 -24.36 -39.96
CA GLN A 471 -25.53 -23.52 -41.10
C GLN A 471 -25.52 -22.04 -40.73
N GLU A 472 -25.36 -21.17 -41.72
CA GLU A 472 -25.47 -19.70 -41.61
C GLU A 472 -24.58 -19.11 -40.49
N ILE A 473 -23.32 -19.51 -40.45
CA ILE A 473 -22.30 -18.89 -39.61
C ILE A 473 -20.93 -19.03 -40.28
N SER A 474 -20.15 -17.96 -40.29
CA SER A 474 -18.79 -18.01 -40.83
C SER A 474 -17.84 -18.67 -39.83
N LYS A 475 -16.77 -19.25 -40.36
CA LYS A 475 -15.72 -19.87 -39.55
C LYS A 475 -15.17 -18.94 -38.47
N ASP A 476 -14.90 -17.68 -38.84
CA ASP A 476 -14.30 -16.70 -37.94
C ASP A 476 -15.23 -16.35 -36.76
N ILE A 477 -16.52 -16.18 -37.03
CA ILE A 477 -17.51 -15.86 -35.99
C ILE A 477 -17.75 -17.08 -35.10
N LEU A 478 -17.79 -18.29 -35.66
CA LEU A 478 -17.89 -19.50 -34.84
C LEU A 478 -16.66 -19.68 -33.95
N LEU A 479 -15.45 -19.39 -34.44
CA LEU A 479 -14.24 -19.42 -33.60
C LEU A 479 -14.33 -18.44 -32.43
N MET A 480 -14.87 -17.23 -32.61
CA MET A 480 -15.09 -16.27 -31.52
C MET A 480 -16.14 -16.75 -30.52
N VAL A 481 -17.24 -17.35 -30.99
CA VAL A 481 -18.25 -17.97 -30.12
C VAL A 481 -17.61 -19.09 -29.30
N LEU A 482 -16.81 -19.95 -29.93
CA LEU A 482 -16.13 -21.04 -29.25
C LEU A 482 -15.05 -20.52 -28.28
N GLU A 483 -14.27 -19.50 -28.65
CA GLU A 483 -13.33 -18.83 -27.74
C GLU A 483 -14.04 -18.39 -26.46
N TYR A 484 -15.21 -17.76 -26.58
CA TYR A 484 -16.03 -17.38 -25.45
C TYR A 484 -16.52 -18.57 -24.62
N LEU A 485 -16.96 -19.65 -25.26
CA LEU A 485 -17.39 -20.85 -24.54
C LEU A 485 -16.25 -21.49 -23.73
N TYR A 486 -15.01 -21.45 -24.25
CA TYR A 486 -13.84 -22.01 -23.59
C TYR A 486 -13.27 -21.08 -22.50
N THR A 487 -13.31 -19.77 -22.69
CA THR A 487 -12.53 -18.83 -21.86
C THR A 487 -13.37 -17.79 -21.11
N ASP A 488 -14.67 -17.67 -21.42
CA ASP A 488 -15.53 -16.54 -21.05
C ASP A 488 -15.05 -15.18 -21.58
N GLN A 489 -14.13 -15.19 -22.55
CA GLN A 489 -13.51 -14.01 -23.14
C GLN A 489 -13.50 -14.11 -24.68
N VAL A 490 -13.49 -12.96 -25.35
CA VAL A 490 -13.25 -12.86 -26.80
C VAL A 490 -12.26 -11.73 -27.01
N GLU A 491 -11.14 -12.01 -27.67
CA GLU A 491 -10.08 -11.03 -27.91
C GLU A 491 -10.60 -9.75 -28.59
N LEU A 492 -11.52 -9.92 -29.55
CA LEU A 492 -12.22 -8.82 -30.23
C LEU A 492 -12.97 -7.87 -29.27
N LEU A 493 -13.40 -8.31 -28.09
CA LEU A 493 -14.13 -7.46 -27.14
C LEU A 493 -13.23 -6.93 -26.00
N MET A 494 -12.02 -7.47 -25.84
CA MET A 494 -11.11 -7.14 -24.73
C MET A 494 -10.20 -5.93 -24.99
N ASN A 495 -10.00 -5.52 -26.23
CA ASN A 495 -9.16 -4.37 -26.58
C ASN A 495 -9.76 -3.00 -26.16
N LEU A 496 -10.96 -2.98 -25.57
CA LEU A 496 -11.70 -1.79 -25.18
C LEU A 496 -11.05 -0.94 -24.07
N ASP A 497 -10.21 -1.52 -23.21
CA ASP A 497 -9.61 -0.81 -22.06
C ASP A 497 -8.17 -0.33 -22.33
N ALA A 498 -7.53 -0.78 -23.41
CA ALA A 498 -6.15 -0.42 -23.75
C ALA A 498 -6.04 0.88 -24.58
N GLU A 499 -7.15 1.36 -25.15
CA GLU A 499 -7.16 2.44 -26.16
C GLU A 499 -7.29 3.86 -25.58
N SER A 500 -7.18 4.05 -24.26
CA SER A 500 -7.11 5.41 -23.69
C SER A 500 -5.72 6.09 -23.85
N THR A 501 -4.71 5.43 -24.44
CA THR A 501 -3.35 5.99 -24.48
C THR A 501 -2.63 6.07 -25.83
N ASN A 502 -3.02 5.40 -26.91
CA ASN A 502 -2.34 5.58 -28.20
C ASN A 502 -3.29 5.46 -29.41
N ALA A 503 -3.67 6.60 -29.95
CA ALA A 503 -4.38 6.72 -31.21
C ALA A 503 -3.45 6.44 -32.40
N SER A 504 -3.20 5.17 -32.75
CA SER A 504 -2.54 4.83 -34.04
C SER A 504 -2.65 3.37 -34.50
N VAL A 505 -3.81 2.72 -34.35
CA VAL A 505 -4.13 1.52 -35.16
C VAL A 505 -5.47 1.73 -35.86
N HIS A 506 -5.45 2.50 -36.96
CA HIS A 506 -6.57 2.60 -37.89
C HIS A 506 -6.69 1.30 -38.70
N HIS A 507 -7.28 0.25 -38.11
CA HIS A 507 -8.13 -0.63 -38.91
C HIS A 507 -9.46 0.11 -39.10
N SER A 508 -10.02 0.18 -40.31
CA SER A 508 -11.24 0.96 -40.56
C SER A 508 -12.34 0.54 -39.57
N ASP A 509 -12.79 1.45 -38.70
CA ASP A 509 -13.77 1.21 -37.63
C ASP A 509 -15.01 0.43 -38.10
N SER A 510 -15.34 0.53 -39.39
CA SER A 510 -16.40 -0.20 -40.07
C SER A 510 -16.23 -1.72 -40.14
N ASP A 511 -15.02 -2.28 -40.30
CA ASP A 511 -14.83 -3.74 -40.40
C ASP A 511 -14.97 -4.41 -39.02
N TYR A 512 -14.45 -3.73 -37.99
CA TYR A 512 -14.50 -4.20 -36.62
C TYR A 512 -15.93 -4.22 -36.08
N LEU A 513 -16.66 -3.12 -36.25
CA LEU A 513 -18.06 -3.05 -35.85
C LEU A 513 -18.91 -4.08 -36.61
N THR A 514 -18.58 -4.37 -37.87
CA THR A 514 -19.23 -5.45 -38.64
C THR A 514 -19.03 -6.81 -37.97
N LYS A 515 -17.81 -7.14 -37.56
CA LYS A 515 -17.51 -8.40 -36.84
C LYS A 515 -18.22 -8.48 -35.49
N VAL A 516 -18.23 -7.39 -34.70
CA VAL A 516 -18.96 -7.35 -33.42
C VAL A 516 -20.46 -7.52 -33.63
N THR A 517 -21.00 -6.92 -34.69
CA THR A 517 -22.42 -7.08 -35.07
C THR A 517 -22.71 -8.53 -35.44
N GLN A 518 -21.87 -9.17 -36.27
CA GLN A 518 -22.03 -10.59 -36.61
C GLN A 518 -21.91 -11.51 -35.38
N LEU A 519 -21.01 -11.19 -34.44
CA LEU A 519 -20.87 -11.89 -33.18
C LEU A 519 -22.10 -11.74 -32.29
N PHE A 520 -22.71 -10.54 -32.25
CA PHE A 520 -23.98 -10.29 -31.57
C PHE A 520 -25.09 -11.19 -32.13
N LEU A 521 -25.21 -11.27 -33.46
CA LEU A 521 -26.19 -12.13 -34.13
C LEU A 521 -25.96 -13.62 -33.82
N ALA A 522 -24.70 -14.07 -33.82
CA ALA A 522 -24.35 -15.43 -33.46
C ALA A 522 -24.62 -15.74 -31.99
N ALA A 523 -24.34 -14.79 -31.09
CA ALA A 523 -24.62 -14.93 -29.66
C ALA A 523 -26.13 -15.08 -29.42
N ASP A 524 -26.96 -14.31 -30.10
CA ASP A 524 -28.43 -14.45 -30.07
C ASP A 524 -28.87 -15.83 -30.60
N LYS A 525 -28.37 -16.22 -31.78
CA LYS A 525 -28.65 -17.53 -32.40
C LYS A 525 -28.33 -18.73 -31.49
N PHE A 526 -27.25 -18.64 -30.71
CA PHE A 526 -26.86 -19.68 -29.76
C PHE A 526 -27.35 -19.44 -28.33
N GLY A 527 -28.17 -18.40 -28.09
CA GLY A 527 -28.73 -18.08 -26.78
C GLY A 527 -27.68 -17.73 -25.71
N ILE A 528 -26.56 -17.13 -26.11
CA ILE A 528 -25.44 -16.75 -25.23
C ILE A 528 -25.64 -15.30 -24.77
N VAL A 529 -26.55 -15.13 -23.81
CA VAL A 529 -26.99 -13.80 -23.33
C VAL A 529 -25.82 -12.91 -22.89
N ARG A 530 -24.83 -13.45 -22.17
CA ARG A 530 -23.69 -12.65 -21.68
C ARG A 530 -22.82 -12.11 -22.83
N LEU A 531 -22.51 -12.95 -23.82
CA LEU A 531 -21.75 -12.53 -25.01
C LEU A 531 -22.55 -11.50 -25.84
N GLN A 532 -23.87 -11.69 -25.96
CA GLN A 532 -24.77 -10.73 -26.58
C GLN A 532 -24.68 -9.36 -25.89
N ARG A 533 -24.76 -9.31 -24.55
CA ARG A 533 -24.60 -8.07 -23.77
C ARG A 533 -23.22 -7.42 -23.91
N MET A 534 -22.16 -8.21 -24.02
CA MET A 534 -20.82 -7.68 -24.27
C MET A 534 -20.74 -6.99 -25.63
N CYS A 535 -21.33 -7.60 -26.67
CA CYS A 535 -21.41 -7.00 -28.00
C CYS A 535 -22.28 -5.74 -28.01
N GLU A 536 -23.44 -5.73 -27.32
CA GLU A 536 -24.29 -4.54 -27.15
C GLU A 536 -23.52 -3.38 -26.54
N SER A 537 -22.80 -3.63 -25.44
CA SER A 537 -22.00 -2.61 -24.76
C SER A 537 -20.94 -2.00 -25.68
N TYR A 538 -20.33 -2.81 -26.55
CA TYR A 538 -19.40 -2.31 -27.56
C TYR A 538 -20.13 -1.44 -28.59
N MET A 539 -21.19 -1.96 -29.20
CA MET A 539 -21.94 -1.25 -30.26
C MET A 539 -22.48 0.10 -29.76
N ILE A 540 -22.97 0.19 -28.51
CA ILE A 540 -23.46 1.43 -27.91
C ILE A 540 -22.37 2.51 -27.83
N ARG A 541 -21.12 2.13 -27.55
CA ARG A 541 -19.99 3.08 -27.44
C ARG A 541 -19.61 3.70 -28.79
N PHE A 542 -19.85 2.98 -29.88
CA PHE A 542 -19.41 3.34 -31.24
C PHE A 542 -20.58 3.66 -32.19
N ILE A 543 -21.72 4.08 -31.65
CA ILE A 543 -22.84 4.57 -32.48
C ILE A 543 -22.41 5.89 -33.16
N ASP A 544 -22.58 5.94 -34.48
CA ASP A 544 -22.31 7.11 -35.31
C ASP A 544 -23.44 7.39 -36.33
N CYS A 545 -23.29 8.45 -37.13
CA CYS A 545 -24.32 8.82 -38.10
C CYS A 545 -24.54 7.76 -39.20
N ASN A 546 -23.52 6.97 -39.56
CA ASN A 546 -23.56 6.00 -40.65
C ASN A 546 -24.11 4.63 -40.21
N ASN A 547 -23.97 4.29 -38.93
CA ASN A 547 -24.35 2.97 -38.40
C ASN A 547 -25.64 2.97 -37.56
N ALA A 548 -26.08 4.12 -37.02
CA ALA A 548 -27.17 4.17 -36.04
C ALA A 548 -28.48 3.55 -36.55
N ALA A 549 -28.85 3.79 -37.81
CA ALA A 549 -30.08 3.24 -38.38
C ALA A 549 -30.03 1.70 -38.49
N ILE A 550 -28.88 1.16 -38.89
CA ILE A 550 -28.67 -0.29 -39.01
C ILE A 550 -28.69 -0.94 -37.63
N LEU A 551 -27.97 -0.36 -36.66
CA LEU A 551 -27.95 -0.86 -35.28
C LEU A 551 -29.34 -0.81 -34.64
N LEU A 552 -30.14 0.22 -34.91
CA LEU A 552 -31.52 0.31 -34.44
C LEU A 552 -32.37 -0.84 -35.01
N ASN A 553 -32.29 -1.09 -36.33
CA ASN A 553 -33.04 -2.17 -36.97
C ASN A 553 -32.62 -3.55 -36.46
N ILE A 554 -31.32 -3.77 -36.25
CA ILE A 554 -30.79 -5.01 -35.66
C ILE A 554 -31.28 -5.18 -34.21
N ALA A 555 -31.24 -4.12 -33.42
CA ALA A 555 -31.71 -4.16 -32.04
C ALA A 555 -33.20 -4.47 -31.94
N ASP A 556 -34.00 -3.96 -32.87
CA ASP A 556 -35.43 -4.25 -32.97
C ASP A 556 -35.71 -5.72 -33.31
N ILE A 557 -35.07 -6.24 -34.36
CA ILE A 557 -35.21 -7.64 -34.82
C ILE A 557 -34.79 -8.62 -33.71
N HIS A 558 -33.69 -8.34 -33.01
CA HIS A 558 -33.14 -9.21 -31.98
C HIS A 558 -33.62 -8.85 -30.56
N SER A 559 -34.67 -8.04 -30.44
CA SER A 559 -35.31 -7.68 -29.16
C SER A 559 -34.33 -7.10 -28.11
N SER A 560 -33.28 -6.40 -28.57
CA SER A 560 -32.30 -5.73 -27.70
C SER A 560 -32.79 -4.35 -27.29
N VAL A 561 -33.49 -4.28 -26.15
CA VAL A 561 -34.08 -3.04 -25.64
C VAL A 561 -33.02 -1.95 -25.42
N THR A 562 -31.89 -2.28 -24.80
CA THR A 562 -30.85 -1.31 -24.43
C THR A 562 -30.16 -0.72 -25.66
N LEU A 563 -29.81 -1.55 -26.64
CA LEU A 563 -29.21 -1.07 -27.89
C LEU A 563 -30.23 -0.26 -28.71
N LYS A 564 -31.50 -0.69 -28.72
CA LYS A 564 -32.59 0.02 -29.41
C LYS A 564 -32.75 1.42 -28.84
N GLU A 565 -32.82 1.58 -27.52
CA GLU A 565 -32.93 2.89 -26.87
C GLU A 565 -31.70 3.78 -27.12
N ALA A 566 -30.49 3.22 -27.03
CA ALA A 566 -29.26 3.96 -27.29
C ALA A 566 -29.19 4.48 -28.73
N ALA A 567 -29.48 3.62 -29.72
CA ALA A 567 -29.50 4.00 -31.13
C ALA A 567 -30.61 5.02 -31.41
N LEU A 568 -31.81 4.84 -30.85
CA LEU A 568 -32.93 5.75 -31.03
C LEU A 568 -32.60 7.15 -30.47
N ASN A 569 -32.06 7.22 -29.25
CA ASN A 569 -31.64 8.48 -28.63
C ASN A 569 -30.55 9.18 -29.45
N PHE A 570 -29.58 8.43 -29.99
CA PHE A 570 -28.55 8.99 -30.86
C PHE A 570 -29.15 9.57 -32.16
N ILE A 571 -30.08 8.85 -32.80
CA ILE A 571 -30.76 9.28 -34.02
C ILE A 571 -31.55 10.56 -33.76
N LEU A 572 -32.34 10.62 -32.69
CA LEU A 572 -33.13 11.82 -32.35
C LEU A 572 -32.23 13.04 -32.12
N LYS A 573 -31.08 12.86 -31.46
CA LYS A 573 -30.10 13.93 -31.24
C LYS A 573 -29.39 14.39 -32.52
N ASN A 574 -29.21 13.50 -33.49
CA ASN A 574 -28.45 13.76 -34.74
C ASN A 574 -29.33 13.64 -36.00
N PHE A 575 -30.62 13.93 -35.86
CA PHE A 575 -31.66 13.55 -36.82
C PHE A 575 -31.37 13.99 -38.26
N ASP A 576 -30.99 15.25 -38.46
CA ASP A 576 -30.76 15.81 -39.80
C ASP A 576 -29.54 15.21 -40.52
N ASN A 577 -28.57 14.67 -39.76
CA ASN A 577 -27.39 14.04 -40.31
C ASN A 577 -27.66 12.57 -40.64
N VAL A 578 -28.33 11.84 -39.73
CA VAL A 578 -28.65 10.42 -39.92
C VAL A 578 -29.62 10.21 -41.09
N THR A 579 -30.66 11.04 -41.19
CA THR A 579 -31.70 10.89 -42.25
C THR A 579 -31.18 11.07 -43.67
N LYS A 580 -30.02 11.71 -43.85
CA LYS A 580 -29.36 11.89 -45.15
C LYS A 580 -28.48 10.70 -45.54
N THR A 581 -28.29 9.72 -44.66
CA THR A 581 -27.45 8.55 -44.94
C THR A 581 -28.18 7.50 -45.77
N LYS A 582 -27.44 6.78 -46.62
CA LYS A 582 -27.99 5.68 -47.44
C LYS A 582 -28.53 4.54 -46.56
N GLN A 583 -27.92 4.35 -45.39
CA GLN A 583 -28.27 3.34 -44.41
C GLN A 583 -29.65 3.61 -43.80
N PHE A 584 -29.97 4.87 -43.49
CA PHE A 584 -31.29 5.26 -43.04
C PHE A 584 -32.35 5.05 -44.13
N GLU A 585 -32.06 5.41 -45.38
CA GLU A 585 -32.97 5.18 -46.51
C GLU A 585 -33.26 3.67 -46.71
N ALA A 586 -32.24 2.82 -46.55
CA ALA A 586 -32.39 1.37 -46.64
C ALA A 586 -33.32 0.82 -45.54
N VAL A 587 -33.12 1.25 -44.29
CA VAL A 587 -33.98 0.84 -43.16
C VAL A 587 -35.39 1.36 -43.32
N ALA A 588 -35.56 2.58 -43.83
CA ALA A 588 -36.87 3.16 -44.08
C ALA A 588 -37.70 2.39 -45.13
N LYS A 589 -37.03 1.73 -46.08
CA LYS A 589 -37.68 0.84 -47.05
C LYS A 589 -38.03 -0.53 -46.47
N SER A 590 -37.24 -1.03 -45.52
CA SER A 590 -37.41 -2.38 -44.96
C SER A 590 -38.28 -2.46 -43.71
N ASN A 591 -38.34 -1.39 -42.89
CA ASN A 591 -39.03 -1.39 -41.61
C ASN A 591 -39.73 -0.04 -41.37
N VAL A 592 -40.96 0.10 -41.89
CA VAL A 592 -41.76 1.34 -41.83
C VAL A 592 -42.21 1.67 -40.41
N GLU A 593 -42.49 0.65 -39.58
CA GLU A 593 -42.92 0.83 -38.19
C GLU A 593 -41.84 1.51 -37.35
N LEU A 594 -40.58 1.13 -37.54
CA LEU A 594 -39.45 1.73 -36.85
C LEU A 594 -39.28 3.22 -37.22
N ILE A 595 -39.55 3.59 -38.48
CA ILE A 595 -39.55 5.00 -38.90
C ILE A 595 -40.69 5.78 -38.26
N LEU A 596 -41.90 5.20 -38.20
CA LEU A 596 -43.03 5.81 -37.50
C LEU A 596 -42.71 6.03 -36.02
N GLU A 597 -42.04 5.06 -35.37
CA GLU A 597 -41.58 5.20 -33.98
C GLU A 597 -40.58 6.36 -33.81
N ILE A 598 -39.60 6.49 -34.71
CA ILE A 598 -38.67 7.63 -34.72
C ILE A 598 -39.43 8.96 -34.89
N MET A 599 -40.42 9.00 -35.79
CA MET A 599 -41.22 10.21 -36.06
C MET A 599 -42.13 10.60 -34.90
N GLN A 600 -42.67 9.64 -34.16
CA GLN A 600 -43.53 9.89 -33.00
C GLN A 600 -42.75 10.40 -31.77
N ARG A 601 -41.47 10.03 -31.65
CA ARG A 601 -40.60 10.44 -30.53
C ARG A 601 -39.76 11.68 -30.80
N ARG A 602 -39.78 12.19 -32.04
CA ARG A 602 -39.21 13.49 -32.40
C ARG A 602 -40.15 14.60 -31.98
#